data_AF-A0A8J3AZE2-F1
#
_entry.id   AF-A0A8J3AZE2-F1
#
_cell.length_a   1.000
_cell.length_b   1.000
_cell.length_c   1.000
_cell.angle_alpha   90.00
_cell.angle_beta   90.00
_cell.angle_gamma   90.00
#
_symmetry.space_group_name_H-M   'P 1'
#
loop_
_entity.id
_entity.type
_entity.pdbx_description
1 polymer ?
#
loop_
_entity_poly.entity_id
_entity_poly.type
_entity_poly.pdbx_seq_one_letter_code
_entity_poly.pdbx_strand_id
1 'polypeptide(L)'
;MNTRGREYAGVGNPGVGRAGGGVGPSPPAGAPGGNARIPAGSGGGAVRGGPAGRGHSIGRMVETRSATFDRLDARTLYGILRLRAAVFVVEQDCAYQDLDGRDLEPAARHLWAEGDGGGILGYLRILADPDGTPRIGRVVVAPDARGTGVVQRLMRAALEHVGDRPSVLAAQAHLERFYAGFGYRTCGPGYDEDGIPHLPMRRDAPATDRPAAAERQATERGAAEPTATEPGTGGGPGATAGR
;
A
#
# COMPACT_ATOMS: atom_id res chain seq x y z
N MET A 1 -17.12 -5.28 -29.19
CA MET A 1 -16.14 -6.30 -28.76
C MET A 1 -15.90 -6.11 -27.27
N ASN A 2 -16.27 -7.12 -26.49
CA ASN A 2 -16.37 -7.11 -25.04
C ASN A 2 -15.41 -8.17 -24.50
N THR A 3 -14.47 -7.81 -23.62
CA THR A 3 -13.87 -8.73 -22.65
C THR A 3 -13.28 -7.96 -21.45
N ARG A 4 -14.16 -7.79 -20.45
CA ARG A 4 -14.00 -8.17 -19.03
C ARG A 4 -12.79 -7.65 -18.24
N GLY A 5 -13.12 -6.80 -17.26
CA GLY A 5 -12.33 -6.57 -16.07
C GLY A 5 -12.12 -7.85 -15.26
N ARG A 6 -10.96 -7.96 -14.64
CA ARG A 6 -10.64 -9.00 -13.65
C ARG A 6 -10.80 -8.43 -12.26
N GLU A 7 -11.55 -9.19 -11.47
CA GLU A 7 -11.79 -9.05 -10.04
C GLU A 7 -10.48 -9.03 -9.24
N TYR A 8 -10.38 -8.07 -8.32
CA TYR A 8 -9.51 -8.19 -7.15
C TYR A 8 -10.28 -8.99 -6.10
N ALA A 9 -10.24 -10.31 -6.22
CA ALA A 9 -10.67 -11.23 -5.17
C ALA A 9 -9.53 -11.38 -4.16
N GLY A 10 -9.88 -11.30 -2.88
CA GLY A 10 -8.96 -11.50 -1.76
C GLY A 10 -8.15 -12.78 -1.90
N VAL A 11 -6.85 -12.68 -1.62
CA VAL A 11 -5.97 -13.83 -1.55
C VAL A 11 -6.28 -14.56 -0.25
N GLY A 12 -7.31 -15.41 -0.30
CA GLY A 12 -7.52 -16.48 0.66
C GLY A 12 -6.33 -17.44 0.59
N ASN A 13 -5.81 -17.77 1.75
CA ASN A 13 -4.69 -18.70 1.93
C ASN A 13 -5.11 -20.13 1.53
N PRO A 14 -4.45 -20.80 0.56
CA PRO A 14 -4.82 -22.15 0.18
C PRO A 14 -4.20 -23.20 1.12
N GLY A 15 -5.07 -23.90 1.84
CA GLY A 15 -5.02 -25.35 2.09
C GLY A 15 -3.73 -25.95 2.66
N VAL A 16 -3.71 -26.15 3.99
CA VAL A 16 -2.87 -27.18 4.61
C VAL A 16 -3.60 -28.52 4.49
N GLY A 17 -2.97 -29.47 3.80
CA GLY A 17 -3.52 -30.80 3.51
C GLY A 17 -3.78 -31.65 4.74
N ARG A 18 -4.91 -32.37 4.73
CA ARG A 18 -5.24 -33.45 5.66
C ARG A 18 -4.27 -34.62 5.49
N ALA A 19 -3.68 -35.08 6.58
CA ALA A 19 -3.23 -36.46 6.74
C ALA A 19 -3.39 -36.92 8.20
N GLY A 20 -4.04 -38.08 8.38
CA GLY A 20 -3.67 -39.07 9.40
C GLY A 20 -4.22 -38.88 10.81
N GLY A 21 -5.09 -39.81 11.22
CA GLY A 21 -5.69 -39.85 12.55
C GLY A 21 -4.73 -40.19 13.69
N GLY A 22 -5.11 -39.76 14.88
CA GLY A 22 -4.46 -40.07 16.15
C GLY A 22 -5.32 -39.51 17.28
N VAL A 23 -6.24 -40.32 17.79
CA VAL A 23 -7.10 -39.99 18.93
C VAL A 23 -6.24 -40.03 20.20
N GLY A 24 -6.08 -38.89 20.86
CA GLY A 24 -5.39 -38.74 22.14
C GLY A 24 -6.24 -37.91 23.11
N PRO A 25 -6.19 -38.21 24.42
CA PRO A 25 -7.34 -38.08 25.30
C PRO A 25 -7.65 -36.66 25.75
N SER A 26 -8.95 -36.39 25.90
CA SER A 26 -9.51 -35.22 26.57
C SER A 26 -8.99 -35.08 28.01
N PRO A 27 -8.61 -33.87 28.46
CA PRO A 27 -8.49 -33.57 29.88
C PRO A 27 -9.85 -33.11 30.47
N PRO A 28 -10.06 -33.29 31.79
CA PRO A 28 -11.37 -33.27 32.43
C PRO A 28 -11.91 -31.87 32.76
N ALA A 29 -13.24 -31.80 32.93
CA ALA A 29 -14.01 -30.63 33.33
C ALA A 29 -14.07 -30.45 34.87
N GLY A 30 -14.13 -29.18 35.31
CA GLY A 30 -14.45 -28.71 36.67
C GLY A 30 -13.22 -28.32 37.50
N ALA A 31 -13.12 -27.21 38.22
CA ALA A 31 -13.95 -26.04 38.58
C ALA A 31 -12.99 -25.09 39.38
N PRO A 32 -13.38 -23.96 40.01
CA PRO A 32 -14.49 -23.03 39.80
C PRO A 32 -14.01 -21.58 39.52
N GLY A 33 -14.96 -20.70 39.19
CA GLY A 33 -14.73 -19.28 38.90
C GLY A 33 -14.25 -18.44 40.09
N GLY A 34 -13.35 -17.49 39.79
CA GLY A 34 -12.93 -16.41 40.69
C GLY A 34 -13.34 -15.06 40.12
N ASN A 35 -14.47 -14.53 40.59
CA ASN A 35 -14.84 -13.13 40.39
C ASN A 35 -13.92 -12.25 41.26
N ALA A 36 -12.91 -11.62 40.66
CA ALA A 36 -12.15 -10.57 41.32
C ALA A 36 -12.95 -9.26 41.30
N ARG A 37 -13.72 -9.02 42.37
CA ARG A 37 -14.25 -7.71 42.73
C ARG A 37 -13.07 -6.77 43.03
N ILE A 38 -12.96 -5.68 42.28
CA ILE A 38 -12.12 -4.53 42.63
C ILE A 38 -12.92 -3.62 43.56
N PRO A 39 -12.43 -3.29 44.78
CA PRO A 39 -13.11 -2.33 45.64
C PRO A 39 -12.86 -0.89 45.18
N ALA A 40 -13.93 -0.09 45.18
CA ALA A 40 -13.92 1.34 45.01
C ALA A 40 -13.24 2.02 46.22
N GLY A 41 -12.16 2.76 45.97
CA GLY A 41 -11.49 3.62 46.93
C GLY A 41 -11.71 5.08 46.59
N SER A 42 -12.62 5.70 47.33
CA SER A 42 -12.84 7.15 47.42
C SER A 42 -11.64 7.86 48.06
N GLY A 43 -11.11 8.89 47.41
CA GLY A 43 -10.06 9.75 47.97
C GLY A 43 -9.93 11.05 47.20
N GLY A 44 -10.76 12.04 47.55
CA GLY A 44 -10.66 13.40 47.06
C GLY A 44 -9.43 14.11 47.67
N GLY A 45 -8.68 14.80 46.81
CA GLY A 45 -7.56 15.65 47.21
C GLY A 45 -7.36 16.73 46.15
N ALA A 46 -7.99 17.88 46.34
CA ALA A 46 -7.77 19.07 45.54
C ALA A 46 -6.34 19.57 45.74
N VAL A 47 -5.58 19.76 44.65
CA VAL A 47 -4.36 20.55 44.67
C VAL A 47 -4.49 21.68 43.66
N ARG A 48 -4.43 22.90 44.22
CA ARG A 48 -4.49 24.20 43.54
C ARG A 48 -3.36 24.34 42.54
N GLY A 49 -3.67 25.04 41.44
CA GLY A 49 -2.74 25.30 40.35
C GLY A 49 -1.70 26.39 40.61
N GLY A 50 -0.76 26.44 39.66
CA GLY A 50 0.18 27.52 39.41
C GLY A 50 1.48 26.98 38.79
N PRO A 51 2.21 27.75 37.97
CA PRO A 51 1.77 28.71 36.96
C PRO A 51 1.98 28.17 35.53
N ALA A 52 1.37 28.86 34.56
CA ALA A 52 1.61 28.70 33.14
C ALA A 52 3.13 28.77 32.82
N GLY A 53 3.71 27.60 32.53
CA GLY A 53 5.09 27.45 32.10
C GLY A 53 5.20 27.51 30.58
N ARG A 54 5.37 28.73 30.07
CA ARG A 54 6.18 29.10 28.88
C ARG A 54 6.15 28.13 27.71
N GLY A 55 5.45 28.55 26.65
CA GLY A 55 5.61 28.00 25.31
C GLY A 55 7.10 27.97 24.92
N HIS A 56 7.62 26.77 24.75
CA HIS A 56 8.84 26.53 24.00
C HIS A 56 8.39 26.03 22.63
N SER A 57 8.11 26.96 21.73
CA SER A 57 8.11 26.69 20.29
C SER A 57 9.56 26.50 19.83
N ILE A 58 10.22 25.47 20.35
CA ILE A 58 11.36 24.87 19.69
C ILE A 58 10.72 23.91 18.72
N GLY A 59 10.80 24.21 17.42
CA GLY A 59 10.23 23.34 16.39
C GLY A 59 10.78 21.94 16.59
N ARG A 60 9.92 21.02 17.06
CA ARG A 60 10.27 19.62 17.33
C ARG A 60 10.99 19.09 16.10
N MET A 61 12.27 18.76 16.21
CA MET A 61 13.01 18.30 15.04
C MET A 61 12.48 16.92 14.69
N VAL A 62 11.91 16.79 13.49
CA VAL A 62 11.40 15.52 12.98
C VAL A 62 12.37 15.03 11.92
N GLU A 63 13.17 14.04 12.28
CA GLU A 63 14.05 13.34 11.35
C GLU A 63 13.32 12.13 10.76
N THR A 64 13.41 11.94 9.44
CA THR A 64 12.87 10.75 8.77
C THR A 64 14.01 9.79 8.48
N ARG A 65 13.83 8.53 8.85
CA ARG A 65 14.82 7.46 8.71
C ARG A 65 14.24 6.28 7.94
N SER A 66 15.10 5.46 7.36
CA SER A 66 14.69 4.23 6.67
C SER A 66 15.71 3.10 6.80
N ALA A 67 15.23 1.85 6.90
CA ALA A 67 16.08 0.68 7.07
C ALA A 67 15.38 -0.61 6.57
N THR A 68 16.16 -1.63 6.18
CA THR A 68 15.65 -3.02 6.12
C THR A 68 15.48 -3.55 7.55
N PHE A 69 14.75 -4.65 7.71
CA PHE A 69 14.54 -5.27 9.01
C PHE A 69 15.85 -5.55 9.76
N ASP A 70 16.83 -6.19 9.11
CA ASP A 70 18.13 -6.56 9.71
C ASP A 70 18.99 -5.35 10.13
N ARG A 71 18.61 -4.15 9.71
CA ARG A 71 19.32 -2.89 10.03
C ARG A 71 18.60 -2.07 11.10
N LEU A 72 17.44 -2.53 11.58
CA LEU A 72 16.78 -1.93 12.74
C LEU A 72 17.45 -2.42 14.02
N ASP A 73 17.87 -1.50 14.87
CA ASP A 73 18.21 -1.87 16.24
C ASP A 73 16.95 -2.23 17.03
N ALA A 74 17.13 -3.04 18.08
CA ALA A 74 16.01 -3.57 18.85
C ALA A 74 15.14 -2.48 19.52
N ARG A 75 15.71 -1.32 19.88
CA ARG A 75 14.96 -0.23 20.52
C ARG A 75 14.06 0.47 19.50
N THR A 76 14.60 0.76 18.32
CA THR A 76 13.82 1.33 17.21
C THR A 76 12.70 0.39 16.78
N LEU A 77 13.01 -0.91 16.60
CA LEU A 77 12.00 -1.91 16.27
C LEU A 77 10.90 -1.94 17.34
N TYR A 78 11.25 -2.02 18.62
CA TYR A 78 10.27 -2.02 19.71
C TYR A 78 9.40 -0.75 19.72
N GLY A 79 9.99 0.42 19.46
CA GLY A 79 9.27 1.69 19.34
C GLY A 79 8.23 1.68 18.21
N ILE A 80 8.60 1.16 17.04
CA ILE A 80 7.72 1.01 15.88
C ILE A 80 6.57 0.04 16.20
N LEU A 81 6.87 -1.14 16.75
CA LEU A 81 5.86 -2.14 17.08
C LEU A 81 4.89 -1.62 18.15
N ARG A 82 5.41 -0.92 19.17
CA ARG A 82 4.58 -0.27 20.20
C ARG A 82 3.64 0.77 19.59
N LEU A 83 4.12 1.59 18.66
CA LEU A 83 3.27 2.58 17.98
C LEU A 83 2.18 1.91 17.14
N ARG A 84 2.53 0.89 16.35
CA ARG A 84 1.56 0.13 15.54
C ARG A 84 0.48 -0.50 16.41
N ALA A 85 0.86 -1.18 17.49
CA ALA A 85 -0.09 -1.80 18.41
C ALA A 85 -0.99 -0.75 19.09
N ALA A 86 -0.42 0.37 19.53
CA ALA A 86 -1.19 1.43 20.18
C ALA A 86 -2.27 2.02 19.27
N VAL A 87 -2.01 2.15 17.97
CA VAL A 87 -2.97 2.76 17.04
C VAL A 87 -3.86 1.71 16.38
N PHE A 88 -3.29 0.70 15.73
CA PHE A 88 -4.08 -0.23 14.92
C PHE A 88 -4.86 -1.25 15.77
N VAL A 89 -4.36 -1.59 16.97
CA VAL A 89 -5.04 -2.57 17.82
C VAL A 89 -5.84 -1.87 18.92
N VAL A 90 -5.18 -1.01 19.71
CA VAL A 90 -5.82 -0.40 20.88
C VAL A 90 -6.74 0.76 20.51
N GLU A 91 -6.26 1.76 19.77
CA GLU A 91 -7.07 2.94 19.44
C GLU A 91 -8.21 2.62 18.47
N GLN A 92 -7.95 1.78 17.47
CA GLN A 92 -8.97 1.36 16.50
C GLN A 92 -9.91 0.27 17.04
N ASP A 93 -9.69 -0.22 18.27
CA ASP A 93 -10.45 -1.32 18.90
C ASP A 93 -10.58 -2.54 17.96
N CYS A 94 -9.48 -2.87 17.29
CA CYS A 94 -9.42 -3.88 16.24
C CYS A 94 -8.43 -4.99 16.62
N ALA A 95 -8.95 -6.11 17.11
CA ALA A 95 -8.13 -7.26 17.49
C ALA A 95 -7.74 -8.08 16.25
N TYR A 96 -6.63 -7.70 15.60
CA TYR A 96 -6.05 -8.44 14.48
C TYR A 96 -4.55 -8.72 14.67
N GLN A 97 -4.01 -9.62 13.86
CA GLN A 97 -2.59 -9.95 13.89
C GLN A 97 -1.75 -8.94 13.10
N ASP A 98 -1.36 -7.83 13.74
CA ASP A 98 -0.54 -6.80 13.09
C ASP A 98 0.85 -7.33 12.65
N LEU A 99 1.45 -8.19 13.46
CA LEU A 99 2.71 -8.87 13.16
C LEU A 99 2.45 -10.02 12.19
N ASP A 100 2.31 -9.66 10.92
CA ASP A 100 1.93 -10.54 9.81
C ASP A 100 3.10 -11.35 9.22
N GLY A 101 4.30 -11.24 9.80
CA GLY A 101 5.52 -11.89 9.33
C GLY A 101 6.15 -11.22 8.10
N ARG A 102 5.45 -10.29 7.43
CA ARG A 102 5.94 -9.62 6.22
C ARG A 102 7.00 -8.55 6.52
N ASP A 103 7.11 -8.13 7.79
CA ASP A 103 8.19 -7.27 8.26
C ASP A 103 9.58 -7.86 8.02
N LEU A 104 9.68 -9.19 7.92
CA LEU A 104 10.95 -9.91 7.73
C LEU A 104 11.31 -10.13 6.26
N GLU A 105 10.44 -9.74 5.31
CA GLU A 105 10.71 -9.93 3.89
C GLU A 105 11.97 -9.15 3.48
N PRO A 106 12.90 -9.73 2.69
CA PRO A 106 14.13 -9.04 2.29
C PRO A 106 13.91 -7.71 1.55
N ALA A 107 12.78 -7.59 0.83
CA ALA A 107 12.38 -6.39 0.13
C ALA A 107 11.64 -5.37 1.02
N ALA A 108 11.32 -5.72 2.27
CA ALA A 108 10.62 -4.83 3.18
C ALA A 108 11.51 -3.63 3.55
N ARG A 109 10.93 -2.44 3.43
CA ARG A 109 11.53 -1.18 3.86
C ARG A 109 10.68 -0.56 4.96
N HIS A 110 11.33 -0.24 6.07
CA HIS A 110 10.72 0.39 7.23
C HIS A 110 11.11 1.86 7.23
N LEU A 111 10.13 2.76 7.22
CA LEU A 111 10.36 4.20 7.31
C LEU A 111 9.70 4.72 8.58
N TRP A 112 10.39 5.57 9.33
CA TRP A 112 9.85 6.14 10.55
C TRP A 112 10.34 7.57 10.76
N ALA A 113 9.54 8.30 11.53
CA ALA A 113 9.85 9.66 11.95
C ALA A 113 10.22 9.63 13.43
N GLU A 114 11.41 10.13 13.75
CA GLU A 114 11.88 10.29 15.12
C GLU A 114 11.75 11.75 15.55
N GLY A 115 11.23 11.95 16.75
CA GLY A 115 11.24 13.24 17.44
C GLY A 115 12.41 13.36 18.40
N ASP A 116 12.55 14.53 18.99
CA ASP A 116 13.52 14.80 20.05
C ASP A 116 13.42 13.74 21.17
N GLY A 117 14.57 13.15 21.53
CA GLY A 117 14.64 12.07 22.51
C GLY A 117 14.45 10.65 21.96
N GLY A 118 14.37 10.47 20.63
CA GLY A 118 14.32 9.17 19.97
C GLY A 118 12.94 8.51 19.98
N GLY A 119 11.89 9.27 20.27
CA GLY A 119 10.51 8.76 20.23
C GLY A 119 10.00 8.61 18.79
N ILE A 120 9.38 7.47 18.48
CA ILE A 120 8.76 7.23 17.17
C ILE A 120 7.45 8.02 17.07
N LEU A 121 7.43 9.03 16.18
CA LEU A 121 6.28 9.90 15.93
C LEU A 121 5.37 9.39 14.81
N GLY A 122 5.91 8.57 13.90
CA GLY A 122 5.16 7.99 12.80
C GLY A 122 5.95 6.88 12.12
N TYR A 123 5.25 6.05 11.38
CA TYR A 123 5.82 4.90 10.69
C TYR A 123 5.04 4.57 9.42
N LEU A 124 5.72 3.99 8.43
CA LEU A 124 5.11 3.24 7.35
C LEU A 124 6.03 2.10 6.90
N ARG A 125 5.44 1.13 6.19
CA ARG A 125 6.14 0.00 5.57
C ARG A 125 5.98 0.03 4.07
N ILE A 126 7.04 -0.30 3.34
CA ILE A 126 7.00 -0.62 1.92
C ILE A 126 7.31 -2.10 1.76
N LEU A 127 6.46 -2.82 1.05
CA LEU A 127 6.67 -4.21 0.63
C LEU A 127 6.75 -4.27 -0.90
N ALA A 128 7.16 -5.41 -1.43
CA ALA A 128 7.00 -5.72 -2.84
C ALA A 128 5.85 -6.73 -3.00
N ASP A 129 4.92 -6.45 -3.91
CA ASP A 129 3.97 -7.44 -4.39
C ASP A 129 4.69 -8.50 -5.25
N PRO A 130 4.06 -9.67 -5.55
CA PRO A 130 4.71 -10.73 -6.33
C PRO A 130 5.22 -10.29 -7.71
N ASP A 131 4.62 -9.26 -8.30
CA ASP A 131 5.03 -8.66 -9.58
C ASP A 131 6.12 -7.58 -9.41
N GLY A 132 6.60 -7.36 -8.19
CA GLY A 132 7.60 -6.34 -7.85
C GLY A 132 7.02 -4.95 -7.59
N THR A 133 5.70 -4.75 -7.67
CA THR A 133 5.07 -3.46 -7.41
C THR A 133 5.24 -3.06 -5.94
N PRO A 134 5.80 -1.87 -5.63
CA PRO A 134 5.88 -1.37 -4.27
C PRO A 134 4.48 -1.15 -3.67
N ARG A 135 4.26 -1.74 -2.48
CA ARG A 135 3.05 -1.57 -1.67
C ARG A 135 3.37 -0.80 -0.40
N ILE A 136 2.80 0.40 -0.26
CA ILE A 136 2.85 1.16 0.98
C ILE A 136 1.71 0.71 1.89
N GLY A 137 2.03 0.45 3.15
CA GLY A 137 1.08 0.04 4.18
C GLY A 137 1.55 0.39 5.58
N ARG A 138 0.73 0.04 6.58
CA ARG A 138 1.00 0.31 8.01
C ARG A 138 1.36 1.79 8.27
N VAL A 139 0.71 2.70 7.54
CA VAL A 139 0.90 4.15 7.72
C VAL A 139 0.26 4.56 9.04
N VAL A 140 1.07 5.04 9.97
CA VAL A 140 0.64 5.38 11.34
C VAL A 140 1.36 6.64 11.84
N VAL A 141 0.66 7.40 12.68
CA VAL A 141 1.21 8.57 13.39
C VAL A 141 0.78 8.51 14.84
N ALA A 142 1.70 8.86 15.75
CA ALA A 142 1.40 8.97 17.16
C ALA A 142 0.27 10.01 17.38
N PRO A 143 -0.70 9.78 18.29
CA PRO A 143 -1.79 10.72 18.54
C PRO A 143 -1.32 12.16 18.77
N ASP A 144 -0.30 12.34 19.60
CA ASP A 144 0.28 13.65 19.94
C ASP A 144 1.11 14.29 18.80
N ALA A 145 1.30 13.59 17.69
CA ALA A 145 1.99 14.07 16.50
C ALA A 145 1.04 14.29 15.31
N ARG A 146 -0.28 14.06 15.47
CA ARG A 146 -1.27 14.32 14.42
C ARG A 146 -1.34 15.81 14.08
N GLY A 147 -1.64 16.12 12.82
CA GLY A 147 -1.71 17.50 12.33
C GLY A 147 -0.37 18.24 12.19
N THR A 148 0.75 17.62 12.57
CA THR A 148 2.09 18.25 12.52
C THR A 148 2.81 18.10 11.18
N GLY A 149 2.26 17.34 10.23
CA GLY A 149 2.92 17.07 8.94
C GLY A 149 3.78 15.79 8.89
N VAL A 150 3.87 15.02 9.99
CA VAL A 150 4.71 13.80 10.08
C VAL A 150 4.39 12.79 8.99
N VAL A 151 3.12 12.44 8.79
CA VAL A 151 2.74 11.47 7.74
C VAL A 151 3.08 11.99 6.36
N GLN A 152 2.92 13.30 6.11
CA GLN A 152 3.25 13.89 4.84
C GLN A 152 4.75 13.79 4.53
N ARG A 153 5.61 13.97 5.54
CA ARG A 153 7.07 13.77 5.41
C ARG A 153 7.40 12.31 5.10
N LEU A 154 6.81 11.38 5.84
CA LEU A 154 7.01 9.94 5.61
C LEU A 154 6.55 9.51 4.22
N MET A 155 5.38 9.97 3.77
CA MET A 155 4.89 9.66 2.43
C MET A 155 5.81 10.22 1.33
N ARG A 156 6.38 11.42 1.49
CA ARG A 156 7.37 11.95 0.54
C ARG A 156 8.62 11.09 0.49
N ALA A 157 9.20 10.74 1.65
CA ALA A 157 10.36 9.85 1.73
C ALA A 157 10.07 8.46 1.13
N ALA A 158 8.86 7.93 1.33
CA ALA A 158 8.43 6.69 0.72
C ALA A 158 8.37 6.79 -0.81
N LEU A 159 7.83 7.90 -1.33
CA LEU A 159 7.76 8.14 -2.77
C LEU A 159 9.13 8.42 -3.41
N GLU A 160 10.07 9.03 -2.68
CA GLU A 160 11.46 9.14 -3.11
C GLU A 160 12.11 7.75 -3.24
N HIS A 161 11.83 6.84 -2.29
CA HIS A 161 12.28 5.45 -2.37
C HIS A 161 11.60 4.67 -3.52
N VAL A 162 10.32 4.90 -3.76
CA VAL A 162 9.58 4.30 -4.88
C VAL A 162 10.10 4.83 -6.23
N GLY A 163 10.40 6.13 -6.30
CA GLY A 163 10.79 6.83 -7.52
C GLY A 163 9.66 6.88 -8.55
N ASP A 164 10.03 6.67 -9.81
CA ASP A 164 9.11 6.70 -10.96
C ASP A 164 8.35 5.39 -11.17
N ARG A 165 8.52 4.40 -10.29
CA ARG A 165 7.76 3.16 -10.37
C ARG A 165 6.29 3.41 -9.98
N PRO A 166 5.35 2.64 -10.57
CA PRO A 166 4.00 2.61 -10.03
C PRO A 166 4.02 2.03 -8.61
N SER A 167 3.06 2.42 -7.78
CA SER A 167 2.92 1.88 -6.42
C SER A 167 1.46 1.80 -6.01
N VAL A 168 1.18 0.94 -5.04
CA VAL A 168 -0.18 0.68 -4.54
C VAL A 168 -0.26 0.84 -3.03
N LEU A 169 -1.47 1.11 -2.54
CA LEU A 169 -1.79 1.09 -1.11
C LEU A 169 -3.27 0.72 -0.91
N ALA A 170 -3.58 0.26 0.30
CA ALA A 170 -4.95 0.15 0.79
C ALA A 170 -5.19 1.32 1.75
N ALA A 171 -6.10 2.23 1.39
CA ALA A 171 -6.43 3.38 2.22
C ALA A 171 -7.73 3.14 2.95
N GLN A 172 -7.84 3.58 4.22
CA GLN A 172 -9.15 3.78 4.83
C GLN A 172 -9.93 4.79 3.98
N ALA A 173 -11.22 4.54 3.70
CA ALA A 173 -11.99 5.29 2.71
C ALA A 173 -12.01 6.81 2.98
N HIS A 174 -12.08 7.20 4.26
CA HIS A 174 -12.05 8.61 4.66
C HIS A 174 -10.70 9.33 4.39
N LEU A 175 -9.63 8.59 4.09
CA LEU A 175 -8.30 9.11 3.76
C LEU A 175 -8.05 9.18 2.25
N GLU A 176 -9.03 8.88 1.40
CA GLU A 176 -8.87 8.91 -0.07
C GLU A 176 -8.30 10.25 -0.55
N ARG A 177 -8.87 11.39 -0.12
CA ARG A 177 -8.41 12.74 -0.50
C ARG A 177 -6.98 13.01 -0.04
N PHE A 178 -6.58 12.47 1.11
CA PHE A 178 -5.21 12.62 1.61
C PHE A 178 -4.21 11.95 0.67
N TYR A 179 -4.46 10.69 0.29
CA TYR A 179 -3.60 9.96 -0.63
C TYR A 179 -3.67 10.49 -2.08
N ALA A 180 -4.82 11.04 -2.48
CA ALA A 180 -4.94 11.73 -3.77
C ALA A 180 -3.97 12.91 -3.90
N GLY A 181 -3.66 13.61 -2.79
CA GLY A 181 -2.63 14.64 -2.75
C GLY A 181 -1.20 14.16 -3.08
N PHE A 182 -0.97 12.85 -3.05
CA PHE A 182 0.29 12.20 -3.42
C PHE A 182 0.24 11.54 -4.82
N GLY A 183 -0.82 11.79 -5.59
CA GLY A 183 -1.00 11.24 -6.94
C GLY A 183 -1.61 9.83 -6.99
N TYR A 184 -2.12 9.32 -5.86
CA TYR A 184 -2.88 8.08 -5.85
C TYR A 184 -4.31 8.30 -6.34
N ARG A 185 -4.87 7.28 -7.00
CA ARG A 185 -6.28 7.24 -7.41
C ARG A 185 -6.87 5.91 -7.01
N THR A 186 -8.14 5.91 -6.62
CA THR A 186 -8.90 4.68 -6.37
C THR A 186 -8.96 3.86 -7.65
N CYS A 187 -8.60 2.58 -7.56
CA CYS A 187 -8.43 1.68 -8.72
C CYS A 187 -9.35 0.45 -8.69
N GLY A 188 -10.30 0.40 -7.76
CA GLY A 188 -11.22 -0.72 -7.62
C GLY A 188 -12.34 -0.43 -6.61
N PRO A 189 -13.27 -1.37 -6.42
CA PRO A 189 -14.32 -1.23 -5.41
C PRO A 189 -13.72 -1.20 -4.00
N GLY A 190 -14.39 -0.49 -3.10
CA GLY A 190 -14.07 -0.54 -1.68
C GLY A 190 -14.47 -1.87 -1.04
N TYR A 191 -13.87 -2.16 0.10
CA TYR A 191 -14.15 -3.35 0.91
C TYR A 191 -14.10 -3.00 2.40
N ASP A 192 -14.70 -3.85 3.21
CA ASP A 192 -14.61 -3.75 4.67
C ASP A 192 -13.45 -4.62 5.17
N GLU A 193 -12.59 -4.05 6.00
CA GLU A 193 -11.52 -4.76 6.71
C GLU A 193 -11.73 -4.50 8.20
N ASP A 194 -12.25 -5.51 8.91
CA ASP A 194 -12.54 -5.48 10.34
C ASP A 194 -13.44 -4.30 10.78
N GLY A 195 -14.50 -4.01 10.01
CA GLY A 195 -15.44 -2.92 10.29
C GLY A 195 -14.96 -1.55 9.84
N ILE A 196 -13.80 -1.48 9.19
CA ILE A 196 -13.22 -0.24 8.66
C ILE A 196 -13.33 -0.27 7.13
N PRO A 197 -14.06 0.68 6.51
CA PRO A 197 -14.11 0.80 5.06
C PRO A 197 -12.75 1.16 4.46
N HIS A 198 -12.32 0.40 3.46
CA HIS A 198 -11.06 0.55 2.73
C HIS A 198 -11.28 0.69 1.22
N LEU A 199 -10.31 1.32 0.55
CA LEU A 199 -10.25 1.52 -0.89
C LEU A 199 -8.86 1.11 -1.41
N PRO A 200 -8.79 0.30 -2.49
CA PRO A 200 -7.52 0.08 -3.18
C PRO A 200 -7.16 1.33 -3.99
N MET A 201 -5.94 1.83 -3.82
CA MET A 201 -5.44 2.99 -4.56
C MET A 201 -4.11 2.68 -5.25
N ARG A 202 -3.92 3.29 -6.42
CA ARG A 202 -2.72 3.14 -7.25
C ARG A 202 -2.20 4.51 -7.68
N ARG A 203 -0.87 4.65 -7.65
CA ARG A 203 -0.12 5.73 -8.30
C ARG A 203 0.60 5.11 -9.50
N ASP A 204 0.38 5.67 -10.68
CA ASP A 204 1.06 5.25 -11.90
C ASP A 204 2.49 5.83 -11.97
N ALA A 205 3.34 5.21 -12.79
CA ALA A 205 4.59 5.85 -13.19
C ALA A 205 4.26 7.22 -13.83
N PRO A 206 5.09 8.27 -13.61
CA PRO A 206 4.94 9.50 -14.35
C PRO A 206 4.97 9.20 -15.84
N ALA A 207 4.09 9.86 -16.59
CA ALA A 207 4.14 9.76 -18.04
C ALA A 207 5.52 10.28 -18.49
N THR A 208 6.39 9.38 -18.92
CA THR A 208 7.52 9.80 -19.74
C THR A 208 6.93 10.40 -21.00
N ASP A 209 7.40 11.58 -21.41
CA ASP A 209 7.12 12.14 -22.73
C ASP A 209 7.59 11.10 -23.77
N ARG A 210 6.70 10.17 -24.11
CA ARG A 210 6.85 9.33 -25.28
C ARG A 210 6.57 10.28 -26.43
N PRO A 211 7.53 10.58 -27.33
CA PRO A 211 7.22 11.40 -28.48
C PRO A 211 6.05 10.74 -29.21
N ALA A 212 4.93 11.45 -29.30
CA ALA A 212 3.68 11.02 -29.91
C ALA A 212 3.78 10.95 -31.45
N ALA A 213 4.85 10.35 -31.97
CA ALA A 213 5.22 10.39 -33.39
C ALA A 213 5.30 9.01 -34.07
N ALA A 214 4.89 7.92 -33.42
CA ALA A 214 4.98 6.57 -34.02
C ALA A 214 3.65 5.94 -34.48
N GLU A 215 2.48 6.55 -34.19
CA GLU A 215 1.17 5.98 -34.57
C GLU A 215 0.39 6.80 -35.62
N ARG A 216 1.07 7.67 -36.37
CA ARG A 216 0.45 8.42 -37.49
C ARG A 216 1.13 8.23 -38.86
N GLN A 217 1.89 7.15 -39.06
CA GLN A 217 2.48 6.83 -40.39
C GLN A 217 2.10 5.45 -40.96
N ALA A 218 1.12 4.77 -40.37
CA ALA A 218 0.58 3.53 -40.92
C ALA A 218 -0.72 3.70 -41.73
N THR A 219 -1.36 4.89 -41.72
CA THR A 219 -2.65 5.12 -42.40
C THR A 219 -2.53 5.87 -43.74
N GLU A 220 -1.34 6.35 -44.14
CA GLU A 220 -1.16 7.16 -45.35
C GLU A 220 -0.30 6.49 -46.46
N ARG A 221 0.11 5.23 -46.32
CA ARG A 221 0.78 4.45 -47.38
C ARG A 221 -0.12 3.37 -48.00
N GLY A 222 -1.41 3.68 -48.16
CA GLY A 222 -2.40 2.74 -48.68
C GLY A 222 -3.44 3.40 -49.58
N ALA A 223 -3.05 4.35 -50.45
CA ALA A 223 -3.90 4.84 -51.53
C ALA A 223 -3.08 5.59 -52.58
N ALA A 224 -2.65 4.91 -53.65
CA ALA A 224 -2.52 5.45 -55.01
C ALA A 224 -1.91 4.40 -55.95
N GLU A 225 -2.75 3.60 -56.61
CA GLU A 225 -2.48 3.15 -57.98
C GLU A 225 -3.33 4.02 -58.91
N PRO A 226 -2.75 4.52 -60.00
CA PRO A 226 -3.49 4.51 -61.24
C PRO A 226 -2.67 3.96 -62.41
N THR A 227 -3.27 2.93 -63.00
CA THR A 227 -3.35 2.54 -64.41
C THR A 227 -2.68 3.49 -65.42
N ALA A 228 -1.79 2.94 -66.27
CA ALA A 228 -1.43 3.52 -67.56
C ALA A 228 -1.15 2.42 -68.61
N THR A 229 -2.17 2.21 -69.44
CA THR A 229 -2.21 1.91 -70.89
C THR A 229 -0.90 1.68 -71.65
N GLU A 230 -0.74 0.50 -72.26
CA GLU A 230 0.22 0.22 -73.33
C GLU A 230 -0.37 0.55 -74.72
N PRO A 231 0.41 1.09 -75.68
CA PRO A 231 -0.03 1.23 -77.06
C PRO A 231 0.36 0.01 -77.90
N GLY A 232 -0.63 -0.50 -78.65
CA GLY A 232 -0.46 -1.57 -79.61
C GLY A 232 0.27 -1.16 -80.89
N THR A 233 1.03 -2.10 -81.42
CA THR A 233 1.42 -2.29 -82.83
C THR A 233 1.62 -3.80 -82.97
N GLY A 234 0.99 -4.59 -83.82
CA GLY A 234 0.43 -4.35 -85.15
C GLY A 234 1.09 -5.38 -86.08
N GLY A 235 0.35 -6.41 -86.53
CA GLY A 235 0.78 -7.32 -87.61
C GLY A 235 0.48 -8.81 -87.37
N GLY A 236 -0.62 -9.31 -87.96
CA GLY A 236 -0.87 -10.75 -88.14
C GLY A 236 -0.13 -11.30 -89.38
N PRO A 237 -0.63 -12.34 -90.08
CA PRO A 237 -1.57 -13.39 -89.69
C PRO A 237 -1.05 -14.81 -90.01
N GLY A 238 -1.75 -15.87 -89.59
CA GLY A 238 -1.81 -17.10 -90.39
C GLY A 238 -1.69 -18.46 -89.68
N ALA A 239 -2.80 -19.19 -89.74
CA ALA A 239 -2.89 -20.60 -90.14
C ALA A 239 -2.65 -21.75 -89.13
N THR A 240 -3.79 -22.40 -88.81
CA THR A 240 -4.09 -23.86 -88.90
C THR A 240 -3.56 -24.90 -87.89
N ALA A 241 -4.56 -25.66 -87.39
CA ALA A 241 -4.59 -27.10 -87.04
C ALA A 241 -3.76 -27.59 -85.84
N GLY A 242 -4.23 -28.46 -84.94
CA GLY A 242 -5.48 -29.19 -84.78
C GLY A 242 -5.31 -30.24 -83.67
N ARG A 243 -6.44 -30.63 -83.06
CA ARG A 243 -6.68 -31.76 -82.13
C ARG A 243 -5.93 -31.83 -80.80
#